data_AF-A0A372J346-F1
#
_entry.id   AF-A0A372J346-F1
#
_cell.length_a   1.000
_cell.length_b   1.000
_cell.length_c   1.000
_cell.angle_alpha   90.00
_cell.angle_beta   90.00
_cell.angle_gamma   90.00
#
_symmetry.space_group_name_H-M   'P 1'
#
loop_
_entity.id
_entity.type
_entity.pdbx_description
1 polymer ?
#
loop_
_entity_poly.entity_id
_entity_poly.type
_entity_poly.pdbx_seq_one_letter_code
_entity_poly.pdbx_strand_id
1 'polypeptide(L)'
;MTRPAPDAARPGPTVRSALRLLRRHAGPAYLAAVGATLVNTVPDVVRQLLVYDDPRLSAAVVVDAVGLLTGLVAQLWVTGALAGLPRDGRLRARGALGRGTALAWRAVRTAPATVLAGVLLGGAVSALLTVPATVAALGVGGMIGPLDAPSAAAFTVATVSDVVASAVTLPFLALVLVLAGSSGRRAGTGEP
;
A
#
# COMPACT_ATOMS: atom_id res chain seq x y z
N MET A 1 -21.33 -3.89 38.14
CA MET A 1 -21.10 -4.69 36.90
C MET A 1 -20.68 -3.76 35.79
N THR A 2 -19.38 -3.53 35.66
CA THR A 2 -18.77 -2.76 34.57
C THR A 2 -18.65 -3.67 33.35
N ARG A 3 -19.36 -3.33 32.27
CA ARG A 3 -19.19 -3.96 30.96
C ARG A 3 -17.71 -3.83 30.57
N PRO A 4 -16.98 -4.91 30.25
CA PRO A 4 -15.63 -4.76 29.72
C PRO A 4 -15.70 -3.92 28.45
N ALA A 5 -14.81 -2.93 28.33
CA ALA A 5 -14.64 -2.14 27.12
C ALA A 5 -14.48 -3.11 25.93
N PRO A 6 -15.07 -2.82 24.76
CA PRO A 6 -14.87 -3.67 23.59
C PRO A 6 -13.37 -3.80 23.37
N ASP A 7 -12.87 -5.03 23.41
CA ASP A 7 -11.48 -5.36 23.08
C ASP A 7 -11.21 -4.77 21.69
N ALA A 8 -10.63 -3.57 21.66
CA ALA A 8 -10.14 -2.96 20.46
C ALA A 8 -9.09 -3.93 19.94
N ALA A 9 -9.44 -4.67 18.89
CA ALA A 9 -8.66 -5.78 18.37
C ALA A 9 -7.19 -5.36 18.32
N ARG A 10 -6.37 -5.97 19.19
CA ARG A 10 -4.97 -5.58 19.31
C ARG A 10 -4.32 -5.66 17.92
N PRO A 11 -3.52 -4.67 17.49
CA PRO A 11 -2.94 -4.66 16.14
C PRO A 11 -2.08 -5.90 15.84
N GLY A 12 -1.36 -6.40 16.85
CA GLY A 12 -0.38 -7.49 16.72
C GLY A 12 -0.92 -8.80 16.12
N PRO A 13 -2.02 -9.38 16.63
CA PRO A 13 -2.66 -10.57 16.06
C PRO A 13 -3.05 -10.42 14.59
N THR A 14 -3.61 -9.26 14.19
CA THR A 14 -4.04 -9.02 12.80
C THR A 14 -2.84 -8.94 11.86
N VAL A 15 -1.80 -8.19 12.26
CA VAL A 15 -0.53 -8.08 11.50
C VAL A 15 0.13 -9.44 11.33
N ARG A 16 0.25 -10.23 12.41
CA ARG A 16 0.80 -11.59 12.34
C ARG A 16 0.00 -12.51 11.41
N SER A 17 -1.33 -12.40 11.45
CA SER A 17 -2.20 -13.19 10.57
C SER A 17 -2.07 -12.76 9.11
N ALA A 18 -1.97 -11.46 8.83
CA ALA A 18 -1.72 -10.94 7.49
C ALA A 18 -0.39 -11.48 6.93
N LEU A 19 0.69 -11.46 7.72
CA LEU A 19 1.99 -12.02 7.31
C LEU A 19 1.92 -13.53 7.04
N ARG A 20 1.20 -14.30 7.87
CA ARG A 20 1.01 -15.74 7.63
C ARG A 20 0.25 -16.01 6.33
N LEU A 21 -0.81 -15.24 6.07
CA LEU A 21 -1.57 -15.34 4.82
C LEU A 21 -0.71 -14.94 3.61
N LEU A 22 0.06 -13.87 3.73
CA LEU A 22 0.97 -13.41 2.68
C LEU A 22 2.00 -14.50 2.35
N ARG A 23 2.61 -15.13 3.36
CA ARG A 23 3.55 -16.24 3.15
C ARG A 23 2.89 -17.44 2.47
N ARG A 24 1.66 -17.79 2.87
CA ARG A 24 0.92 -18.90 2.29
C ARG A 24 0.50 -18.66 0.84
N HIS A 25 0.19 -17.41 0.49
CA HIS A 25 -0.32 -17.03 -0.83
C HIS A 25 0.60 -16.02 -1.54
N ALA A 26 1.91 -16.15 -1.34
CA ALA A 26 2.90 -15.19 -1.81
C ALA A 26 2.80 -14.96 -3.32
N GLY A 27 2.81 -16.04 -4.12
CA GLY A 27 2.72 -15.95 -5.58
C GLY A 27 1.52 -15.13 -6.06
N PRO A 28 0.27 -15.53 -5.76
CA PRO A 28 -0.93 -14.79 -6.16
C PRO A 28 -0.96 -13.34 -5.62
N ALA A 29 -0.53 -13.12 -4.37
CA ALA A 29 -0.56 -11.80 -3.75
C ALA A 29 0.45 -10.84 -4.40
N TYR A 30 1.69 -11.30 -4.64
CA TYR A 30 2.72 -10.51 -5.31
C TYR A 30 2.42 -10.33 -6.80
N LEU A 31 1.84 -11.30 -7.49
CA LEU A 31 1.41 -11.12 -8.88
C LEU A 31 0.34 -10.03 -9.02
N ALA A 32 -0.65 -10.02 -8.12
CA ALA A 32 -1.66 -8.97 -8.08
C ALA A 32 -1.05 -7.60 -7.76
N ALA A 33 -0.10 -7.55 -6.82
CA ALA A 33 0.61 -6.32 -6.46
C ALA A 33 1.47 -5.80 -7.60
N VAL A 34 2.31 -6.65 -8.22
CA VAL A 34 3.15 -6.29 -9.38
C VAL A 34 2.30 -5.83 -10.55
N GLY A 35 1.20 -6.53 -10.87
CA GLY A 35 0.29 -6.11 -11.93
C GLY A 35 -0.31 -4.72 -11.66
N ALA A 36 -0.75 -4.46 -10.42
CA ALA A 36 -1.26 -3.15 -10.03
C ALA A 36 -0.18 -2.06 -10.05
N THR A 37 1.02 -2.36 -9.57
CA THR A 37 2.16 -1.44 -9.59
C THR A 37 2.53 -1.08 -11.02
N LEU A 38 2.71 -2.06 -11.93
CA LEU A 38 3.08 -1.82 -13.32
C LEU A 38 2.06 -0.96 -14.07
N VAL A 39 0.76 -1.23 -13.85
CA VAL A 39 -0.31 -0.39 -14.42
C VAL A 39 -0.27 1.04 -13.85
N ASN A 40 0.16 1.20 -12.60
CA ASN A 40 0.31 2.51 -11.97
C ASN A 40 1.60 3.25 -12.38
N THR A 41 2.69 2.53 -12.69
CA THR A 41 3.99 3.12 -13.05
C THR A 41 3.95 3.87 -14.37
N VAL A 42 3.18 3.40 -15.36
CA VAL A 42 3.12 4.04 -16.69
C VAL A 42 2.54 5.47 -16.62
N PRO A 43 1.36 5.70 -16.01
CA PRO A 43 0.87 7.05 -15.77
C PRO A 43 1.85 7.91 -14.97
N ASP A 44 2.57 7.32 -14.01
CA ASP A 44 3.43 8.06 -13.10
C ASP A 44 4.67 8.63 -13.79
N VAL A 45 5.34 7.80 -14.60
CA VAL A 45 6.47 8.23 -15.42
C VAL A 45 6.03 9.28 -16.45
N VAL A 46 4.89 9.07 -17.11
CA VAL A 46 4.36 10.06 -18.07
C VAL A 46 4.04 11.39 -17.38
N ARG A 47 3.49 11.36 -16.16
CA ARG A 47 3.15 12.58 -15.40
C ARG A 47 4.39 13.33 -14.95
N GLN A 48 5.44 12.61 -14.51
CA GLN A 48 6.72 13.19 -14.15
C GLN A 48 7.43 13.82 -15.35
N LEU A 49 7.34 13.19 -16.53
CA LEU A 49 7.90 13.73 -17.78
C LEU A 49 7.16 14.98 -18.28
N LEU A 50 5.83 15.03 -18.13
CA LEU A 50 5.02 16.17 -18.59
C LEU A 50 5.26 17.47 -17.80
N VAL A 51 5.83 17.39 -16.59
CA VAL A 51 6.07 18.53 -15.69
C VAL A 51 7.58 18.76 -15.47
N TYR A 52 8.43 17.94 -16.08
CA TYR A 52 9.89 17.98 -15.89
C TYR A 52 10.50 19.37 -16.17
N ASP A 53 9.97 20.07 -17.18
CA ASP A 53 10.45 21.40 -17.59
C ASP A 53 9.65 22.58 -16.98
N ASP A 54 8.66 22.31 -16.11
CA ASP A 54 7.74 23.33 -15.62
C ASP A 54 8.05 23.69 -14.14
N PRO A 55 8.69 24.84 -13.85
CA PRO A 55 9.15 25.19 -12.50
C PRO A 55 8.02 25.60 -11.53
N ARG A 56 6.75 25.40 -11.92
CA ARG A 56 5.58 25.82 -11.14
C ARG A 56 5.29 24.82 -10.02
N LEU A 57 5.33 25.31 -8.78
CA LEU A 57 4.98 24.51 -7.59
C LEU A 57 3.57 23.87 -7.67
N SER A 58 2.62 24.56 -8.32
CA SER A 58 1.27 24.01 -8.55
C SER A 58 1.26 22.78 -9.46
N ALA A 59 2.13 22.73 -10.48
CA ALA A 59 2.25 21.58 -11.36
C ALA A 59 2.83 20.38 -10.60
N ALA A 60 3.87 20.61 -9.78
CA ALA A 60 4.43 19.58 -8.90
C ALA A 60 3.40 19.00 -7.91
N VAL A 61 2.60 19.86 -7.27
CA VAL A 61 1.53 19.42 -6.35
C VAL A 61 0.45 18.61 -7.07
N VAL A 62 0.07 19.00 -8.29
CA VAL A 62 -0.91 18.23 -9.08
C VAL A 62 -0.34 16.86 -9.47
N VAL A 63 0.92 16.79 -9.88
CA VAL A 63 1.58 15.52 -10.22
C VAL A 63 1.58 14.58 -9.03
N ASP A 64 1.94 15.09 -7.85
CA ASP A 64 1.97 14.34 -6.60
C ASP A 64 0.57 13.87 -6.18
N ALA A 65 -0.42 14.78 -6.23
CA ALA A 65 -1.80 14.44 -5.90
C ALA A 65 -2.37 13.34 -6.81
N VAL A 66 -2.10 13.41 -8.12
CA VAL A 66 -2.56 12.37 -9.04
C VAL A 66 -1.80 11.06 -8.80
N GLY A 67 -0.50 11.10 -8.48
CA GLY A 67 0.28 9.91 -8.13
C GLY A 67 -0.24 9.21 -6.89
N LEU A 68 -0.56 9.99 -5.86
CA LEU A 68 -1.22 9.51 -4.65
C LEU A 68 -2.59 8.90 -4.94
N LEU A 69 -3.40 9.53 -5.80
CA LEU A 69 -4.72 9.01 -6.16
C LEU A 69 -4.62 7.70 -6.95
N THR A 70 -3.69 7.58 -7.91
CA THR A 70 -3.54 6.35 -8.69
C THR A 70 -2.95 5.22 -7.83
N GLY A 71 -2.00 5.54 -6.94
CA GLY A 71 -1.49 4.61 -5.92
C GLY A 71 -2.59 4.13 -4.96
N LEU A 72 -3.47 5.03 -4.52
CA LEU A 72 -4.63 4.67 -3.68
C LEU A 72 -5.58 3.73 -4.43
N VAL A 73 -5.89 4.00 -5.70
CA VAL A 73 -6.73 3.12 -6.53
C VAL A 73 -6.09 1.73 -6.67
N ALA A 74 -4.78 1.67 -6.91
CA ALA A 74 -4.05 0.39 -6.96
C ALA A 74 -4.14 -0.37 -5.63
N GLN A 75 -3.90 0.30 -4.51
CA GLN A 75 -4.01 -0.29 -3.17
C GLN A 75 -5.42 -0.82 -2.90
N LEU A 76 -6.46 -0.06 -3.24
CA LEU A 76 -7.86 -0.48 -3.07
C LEU A 76 -8.18 -1.67 -3.97
N TRP A 77 -7.72 -1.66 -5.22
CA TRP A 77 -7.91 -2.78 -6.13
C TRP A 77 -7.25 -4.05 -5.58
N VAL A 78 -5.98 -3.98 -5.14
CA VAL A 78 -5.27 -5.13 -4.54
C VAL A 78 -6.00 -5.63 -3.30
N THR A 79 -6.42 -4.75 -2.39
CA THR A 79 -7.24 -5.11 -1.22
C THR A 79 -8.49 -5.90 -1.62
N GLY A 80 -9.21 -5.45 -2.65
CA GLY A 80 -10.39 -6.13 -3.15
C GLY A 80 -10.12 -7.45 -3.87
N ALA A 81 -8.99 -7.56 -4.56
CA ALA A 81 -8.53 -8.76 -5.24
C ALA A 81 -8.13 -9.85 -4.26
N LEU A 82 -7.47 -9.48 -3.16
CA LEU A 82 -7.01 -10.40 -2.11
C LEU A 82 -8.10 -10.77 -1.09
N ALA A 83 -9.28 -10.17 -1.17
CA ALA A 83 -10.36 -10.34 -0.19
C ALA A 83 -10.89 -11.78 -0.04
N GLY A 84 -10.68 -12.64 -1.05
CA GLY A 84 -11.05 -14.06 -1.01
C GLY A 84 -10.02 -14.94 -0.28
N LEU A 85 -8.74 -14.54 -0.28
CA LEU A 85 -7.64 -15.37 0.25
C LEU A 85 -7.88 -15.92 1.67
N PRO A 86 -8.38 -15.13 2.65
CA PRO A 86 -8.61 -15.66 3.99
C PRO A 86 -9.75 -16.69 4.09
N ARG A 87 -10.65 -16.76 3.10
CA ARG A 87 -11.84 -17.63 3.13
C ARG A 87 -11.70 -18.86 2.24
N ASP A 88 -11.45 -18.64 0.95
CA ASP A 88 -11.45 -19.67 -0.08
C ASP A 88 -10.10 -19.79 -0.81
N GLY A 89 -9.10 -18.98 -0.41
CA GLY A 89 -7.77 -19.01 -1.02
C GLY A 89 -7.72 -18.47 -2.45
N ARG A 90 -8.79 -17.82 -2.94
CA ARG A 90 -8.91 -17.37 -4.34
C ARG A 90 -8.78 -15.86 -4.48
N LEU A 91 -8.18 -15.44 -5.59
CA LEU A 91 -8.19 -14.05 -6.03
C LEU A 91 -9.53 -13.68 -6.66
N ARG A 92 -9.97 -12.43 -6.50
CA ARG A 92 -11.21 -11.93 -7.10
C ARG A 92 -10.99 -10.57 -7.76
N ALA A 93 -10.60 -10.57 -9.04
CA ALA A 93 -10.35 -9.33 -9.78
C ALA A 93 -11.63 -8.54 -10.10
N ARG A 94 -12.72 -9.23 -10.51
CA ARG A 94 -13.96 -8.56 -10.94
C ARG A 94 -14.64 -7.85 -9.77
N GLY A 95 -14.83 -6.54 -9.86
CA GLY A 95 -15.40 -5.73 -8.77
C GLY A 95 -14.46 -5.53 -7.58
N ALA A 96 -13.15 -5.68 -7.78
CA ALA A 96 -12.15 -5.52 -6.74
C ALA A 96 -12.19 -4.13 -6.11
N LEU A 97 -12.22 -3.06 -6.90
CA LEU A 97 -12.26 -1.68 -6.37
C LEU A 97 -13.38 -1.46 -5.36
N GLY A 98 -14.63 -1.75 -5.72
CA GLY A 98 -15.77 -1.57 -4.80
C GLY A 98 -15.64 -2.39 -3.51
N ARG A 99 -15.15 -3.63 -3.61
CA ARG A 99 -14.89 -4.47 -2.41
C ARG A 99 -13.74 -3.92 -1.56
N GLY A 100 -12.67 -3.49 -2.20
CA GLY A 100 -11.49 -2.92 -1.57
C GLY A 100 -11.82 -1.64 -0.81
N THR A 101 -12.55 -0.72 -1.45
CA THR A 101 -13.06 0.51 -0.82
C THR A 101 -13.94 0.18 0.38
N ALA A 102 -14.88 -0.75 0.24
CA ALA A 102 -15.76 -1.14 1.34
C ALA A 102 -14.97 -1.76 2.52
N LEU A 103 -13.95 -2.57 2.23
CA LEU A 103 -13.08 -3.16 3.26
C LEU A 103 -12.20 -2.12 3.94
N ALA A 104 -11.56 -1.23 3.18
CA ALA A 104 -10.72 -0.17 3.70
C ALA A 104 -11.53 0.78 4.59
N TRP A 105 -12.70 1.21 4.12
CA TRP A 105 -13.61 2.05 4.91
C TRP A 105 -14.04 1.40 6.23
N ARG A 106 -14.42 0.12 6.17
CA ARG A 106 -14.76 -0.64 7.39
C ARG A 106 -13.56 -0.75 8.32
N ALA A 107 -12.38 -1.10 7.81
CA ALA A 107 -11.16 -1.23 8.59
C ALA A 107 -10.81 0.08 9.32
N VAL A 108 -10.88 1.23 8.64
CA VAL A 108 -10.64 2.54 9.25
C VAL A 108 -11.64 2.84 10.35
N ARG A 109 -12.93 2.52 10.14
CA ARG A 109 -13.97 2.75 11.14
C ARG A 109 -13.90 1.81 12.33
N THR A 110 -13.55 0.54 12.13
CA THR A 110 -13.63 -0.49 13.18
C THR A 110 -12.31 -0.81 13.85
N ALA A 111 -11.18 -0.53 13.20
CA ALA A 111 -9.85 -0.85 13.71
C ALA A 111 -8.78 0.17 13.24
N PRO A 112 -8.97 1.49 13.50
CA PRO A 112 -8.05 2.53 13.02
C PRO A 112 -6.61 2.32 13.49
N ALA A 113 -6.41 1.88 14.73
CA ALA A 113 -5.08 1.56 15.27
C ALA A 113 -4.38 0.42 14.51
N THR A 114 -5.13 -0.56 14.00
CA THR A 114 -4.56 -1.64 13.18
C THR A 114 -4.19 -1.15 11.79
N VAL A 115 -5.02 -0.29 11.20
CA VAL A 115 -4.71 0.35 9.92
C VAL A 115 -3.44 1.19 10.04
N LEU A 116 -3.36 2.04 11.08
CA LEU A 116 -2.19 2.86 11.35
C LEU A 116 -0.93 2.00 11.54
N ALA A 117 -1.00 0.93 12.33
CA ALA A 117 0.13 0.02 12.50
C ALA A 117 0.56 -0.64 11.17
N GLY A 118 -0.40 -1.04 10.33
CA GLY A 118 -0.11 -1.57 8.99
C GLY A 118 0.57 -0.55 8.09
N VAL A 119 0.09 0.70 8.08
CA VAL A 119 0.68 1.80 7.31
C VAL A 119 2.09 2.11 7.78
N LEU A 120 2.31 2.21 9.10
CA LEU A 120 3.64 2.49 9.65
C LEU A 120 4.64 1.37 9.36
N LEU A 121 4.23 0.10 9.49
CA LEU A 121 5.09 -1.04 9.18
C LEU A 121 5.40 -1.14 7.69
N GLY A 122 4.39 -0.94 6.83
CA GLY A 122 4.57 -0.89 5.38
C GLY A 122 5.50 0.25 4.98
N GLY A 123 5.28 1.45 5.54
CA GLY A 123 6.12 2.62 5.32
C GLY A 123 7.56 2.42 5.81
N ALA A 124 7.78 1.76 6.94
CA ALA A 124 9.12 1.43 7.42
C ALA A 124 9.85 0.47 6.46
N VAL A 125 9.18 -0.57 5.96
CA VAL A 125 9.75 -1.48 4.95
C VAL A 125 10.03 -0.73 3.64
N SER A 126 9.10 0.13 3.22
CA SER A 126 9.28 0.97 2.04
C SER A 126 10.52 1.85 2.17
N ALA A 127 10.67 2.55 3.30
CA ALA A 127 11.82 3.41 3.58
C ALA A 127 13.14 2.63 3.60
N LEU A 128 13.16 1.40 4.14
CA LEU A 128 14.34 0.53 4.10
C LEU A 128 14.75 0.12 2.69
N LEU A 129 13.80 0.08 1.74
CA LEU A 129 14.08 -0.25 0.34
C LEU A 129 14.47 0.99 -0.47
N THR A 130 13.82 2.13 -0.22
CA THR A 130 14.01 3.35 -1.02
C THR A 130 15.17 4.21 -0.51
N VAL A 131 15.30 4.42 0.81
CA VAL A 131 16.32 5.33 1.36
C VAL A 131 17.75 4.92 0.98
N PRO A 132 18.18 3.64 1.12
CA PRO A 132 19.52 3.25 0.71
C PRO A 132 19.76 3.42 -0.80
N ALA A 133 18.75 3.14 -1.63
CA ALA A 133 18.82 3.32 -3.06
C ALA A 133 18.99 4.81 -3.43
N THR A 134 18.23 5.69 -2.78
CA THR A 134 18.33 7.14 -2.93
C THR A 134 19.69 7.66 -2.46
N VAL A 135 20.21 7.16 -1.33
CA VAL A 135 21.56 7.50 -0.82
C VAL A 135 22.63 7.08 -1.83
N ALA A 136 22.53 5.88 -2.38
CA ALA A 136 23.49 5.38 -3.37
C ALA A 136 23.43 6.16 -4.70
N ALA A 137 22.25 6.64 -5.08
CA ALA A 137 22.03 7.38 -6.32
C ALA A 137 22.43 8.86 -6.25
N LEU A 138 22.17 9.53 -5.12
CA LEU A 138 22.34 10.99 -4.96
C LEU A 138 23.50 11.38 -4.04
N GLY A 139 24.06 10.44 -3.28
CA GLY A 139 24.99 10.73 -2.20
C GLY A 139 24.33 11.43 -1.01
N VAL A 140 24.99 11.43 0.16
CA VAL A 140 24.44 12.02 1.40
C VAL A 140 24.24 13.54 1.27
N GLY A 141 25.11 14.22 0.51
CA GLY A 141 25.03 15.67 0.26
C GLY A 141 23.89 16.09 -0.68
N GLY A 142 23.52 15.25 -1.64
CA GLY A 142 22.39 15.49 -2.57
C GLY A 142 21.01 15.26 -1.94
N MET A 143 20.95 14.74 -0.72
CA MET A 143 19.69 14.54 0.02
C MET A 143 19.24 15.80 0.77
N ILE A 144 20.15 16.78 0.98
CA ILE A 144 19.94 17.97 1.84
C ILE A 144 20.31 19.29 1.11
N GLY A 145 21.05 19.22 -0.01
CA GLY A 145 21.45 20.39 -0.82
C GLY A 145 20.50 20.72 -1.98
N PRO A 146 20.66 21.89 -2.64
CA PRO A 146 19.89 22.22 -3.84
C PRO A 146 20.13 21.17 -4.91
N LEU A 147 19.05 20.53 -5.36
CA LEU A 147 19.10 19.51 -6.39
C LEU A 147 19.38 20.19 -7.73
N ASP A 148 20.65 20.34 -8.10
CA ASP A 148 21.00 20.44 -9.52
C ASP A 148 20.39 19.21 -10.22
N ALA A 149 19.82 19.42 -11.42
CA ALA A 149 18.95 18.46 -12.09
C ALA A 149 19.48 17.00 -11.96
N PRO A 150 18.72 16.09 -11.30
CA PRO A 150 19.22 14.75 -11.01
C PRO A 150 19.53 14.00 -12.30
N SER A 151 20.68 13.30 -12.32
CA SER A 151 21.07 12.50 -13.48
C SER A 151 19.99 11.45 -13.82
N ALA A 152 19.87 11.09 -15.10
CA ALA A 152 18.92 10.06 -15.55
C ALA A 152 19.10 8.72 -14.80
N ALA A 153 20.32 8.41 -14.36
CA ALA A 153 20.61 7.25 -13.52
C ALA A 153 19.97 7.35 -12.14
N ALA A 154 20.07 8.51 -11.48
CA ALA A 154 19.47 8.73 -10.18
C ALA A 154 17.94 8.70 -10.22
N PHE A 155 17.35 9.27 -11.27
CA PHE A 155 15.93 9.17 -11.55
C PHE A 155 15.49 7.71 -11.73
N THR A 156 16.22 6.94 -12.55
CA THR A 156 15.92 5.52 -12.78
C THR A 156 15.97 4.70 -11.49
N VAL A 157 17.01 4.90 -10.66
CA VAL A 157 17.15 4.20 -9.38
C VAL A 157 15.98 4.55 -8.45
N ALA A 158 15.59 5.83 -8.36
CA ALA A 158 14.46 6.26 -7.57
C ALA A 158 13.16 5.57 -8.05
N THR A 159 12.85 5.63 -9.35
CA THR A 159 11.66 4.99 -9.93
C THR A 159 11.64 3.48 -9.69
N VAL A 160 12.75 2.78 -9.94
CA VAL A 160 12.82 1.32 -9.73
C VAL A 160 12.67 0.97 -8.26
N SER A 161 13.31 1.73 -7.36
CA SER A 161 13.20 1.49 -5.92
C SER A 161 11.76 1.68 -5.42
N ASP A 162 11.03 2.66 -5.94
CA ASP A 162 9.64 2.91 -5.59
C ASP A 162 8.69 1.83 -6.13
N VAL A 163 8.93 1.37 -7.36
CA VAL A 163 8.23 0.22 -7.95
C VAL A 163 8.42 -1.04 -7.10
N VAL A 164 9.67 -1.32 -6.71
CA VAL A 164 9.99 -2.48 -5.87
C VAL A 164 9.35 -2.33 -4.49
N ALA A 165 9.47 -1.17 -3.85
CA ALA A 165 8.88 -0.90 -2.54
C ALA A 165 7.36 -1.05 -2.57
N SER A 166 6.69 -0.49 -3.59
CA SER A 166 5.26 -0.65 -3.80
C SER A 166 4.87 -2.11 -3.99
N ALA A 167 5.55 -2.84 -4.89
CA ALA A 167 5.26 -4.25 -5.13
C ALA A 167 5.42 -5.12 -3.86
N VAL A 168 6.39 -4.78 -3.01
CA VAL A 168 6.65 -5.49 -1.75
C VAL A 168 5.62 -5.17 -0.67
N THR A 169 5.19 -3.91 -0.55
CA THR A 169 4.38 -3.44 0.60
C THR A 169 2.88 -3.48 0.36
N LEU A 170 2.41 -3.28 -0.88
CA LEU A 170 1.00 -3.35 -1.28
C LEU A 170 0.25 -4.59 -0.77
N PRO A 171 0.76 -5.84 -0.96
CA PRO A 171 0.00 -7.03 -0.60
C PRO A 171 -0.10 -7.20 0.93
N PHE A 172 0.89 -6.72 1.68
CA PHE A 172 0.85 -6.73 3.14
C PHE A 172 -0.25 -5.80 3.66
N LEU A 173 -0.24 -4.53 3.25
CA LEU A 173 -1.25 -3.56 3.70
C LEU A 173 -2.65 -3.98 3.26
N ALA A 174 -2.78 -4.53 2.05
CA ALA A 174 -4.04 -5.08 1.55
C ALA A 174 -4.62 -6.17 2.46
N LEU A 175 -3.79 -7.12 2.90
CA LEU A 175 -4.24 -8.20 3.79
C LEU A 175 -4.57 -7.70 5.20
N VAL A 176 -3.86 -6.68 5.71
CA VAL A 176 -4.22 -6.00 6.97
C VAL A 176 -5.62 -5.38 6.85
N LEU A 177 -5.90 -4.65 5.77
CA LEU A 177 -7.21 -4.04 5.52
C LEU A 177 -8.32 -5.09 5.34
N VAL A 178 -8.04 -6.18 4.62
CA VAL A 178 -8.97 -7.30 4.46
C VAL A 178 -9.35 -7.87 5.82
N LEU A 179 -8.38 -8.21 6.66
CA LEU A 179 -8.64 -8.81 7.97
C LEU A 179 -9.36 -7.83 8.91
N ALA A 180 -8.84 -6.60 9.04
CA ALA A 180 -9.44 -5.57 9.88
C ALA A 180 -10.89 -5.25 9.48
N GLY A 181 -11.16 -5.11 8.17
CA GLY A 181 -12.49 -4.82 7.64
C GLY A 181 -13.43 -6.04 7.56
N SER A 182 -12.95 -7.24 7.86
CA SER A 182 -13.76 -8.47 7.87
C SER A 182 -14.05 -9.02 9.26
N SER A 183 -13.33 -8.61 10.30
CA SER A 183 -13.58 -8.98 11.70
C SER A 183 -15.01 -8.72 12.16
N GLY A 184 -15.66 -7.64 11.69
CA GLY A 184 -17.06 -7.33 12.02
C GLY A 184 -18.10 -8.33 11.50
N ARG A 185 -17.74 -9.25 10.59
CA ARG A 185 -18.66 -10.30 10.10
C ARG A 185 -18.64 -11.58 10.92
N ARG A 186 -17.64 -11.78 11.79
CA ARG A 186 -17.56 -12.96 12.67
C ARG A 186 -18.39 -12.82 13.95
N ALA A 187 -18.79 -11.61 14.31
CA ALA A 187 -19.64 -11.36 15.48
C ALA A 187 -21.15 -11.54 15.20
N GLY A 188 -21.54 -11.88 13.96
CA GLY A 188 -22.94 -12.03 13.53
C GLY A 188 -23.42 -13.47 13.36
N THR A 189 -22.60 -14.45 13.72
CA THR A 189 -23.00 -15.87 13.77
C THR A 189 -22.82 -16.35 15.21
N GLY A 190 -23.67 -15.83 16.10
CA GLY A 190 -24.00 -16.49 17.35
C GLY A 190 -25.22 -17.37 17.10
N GLU A 191 -24.97 -18.68 17.09
CA GLU A 191 -25.82 -19.81 17.52
C GLU A 191 -27.26 -19.93 16.96
N PRO A 192 -27.82 -21.15 16.94
CA PRO A 192 -28.14 -21.95 18.14
C PRO A 192 -27.06 -22.96 18.57
#